data_AF-A0A3N4K610-F1
#
_entry.id   AF-A0A3N4K610-F1
#
_cell.length_a   1.000
_cell.length_b   1.000
_cell.length_c   1.000
_cell.angle_alpha   90.00
_cell.angle_beta   90.00
_cell.angle_gamma   90.00
#
_symmetry.space_group_name_H-M   'P 1'
#
loop_
_entity.id
_entity.type
_entity.pdbx_description
1 polymer ?
#
loop_
_entity_poly.entity_id
_entity_poly.type
_entity_poly.pdbx_seq_one_letter_code
_entity_poly.pdbx_strand_id
1 'polypeptide(L)'
;MPKEVGLSLKMGILRDIYQYSQEKQMKRIDKWSKGLRRFMKELLERRVFLHLQGFELSLYKAVVALLLAVEVVSKLHDNPKDQLTESEWELVYFQSILANEHVRIVLADRKEFGCELLAQELGDHLSQDPFQLRRALEKLTSLPRHIETLFRFAHSPRLRPALRYHLFISAVPKKAHTVKLPTSPEEWKSFLEVACYKHNNFQETQAVELAKGFGSSKWVCPVHSECGLIQCLQTRQGNQWDRVPPFSYIGVSKLSCSACRIWIETFNEQCGPKFYTRGSHGKWYWPWGIPRAEGPLVGVMARKVLDEYFAHLESQKLLRSNSVSSGVSSDGAEHGLSDDHRKDAEAVGAAIVQEYGGSGLGFFDDE
;
A
#
# COMPACT_ATOMS: atom_id res chain seq x y z
N MET A 1 27.19 19.11 8.61
CA MET A 1 26.00 19.92 8.98
C MET A 1 25.86 19.80 10.49
N PRO A 2 25.72 20.90 11.25
CA PRO A 2 25.49 20.81 12.70
C PRO A 2 24.23 20.00 13.00
N LYS A 3 24.22 19.25 14.12
CA LYS A 3 23.11 18.33 14.46
C LYS A 3 21.77 19.07 14.53
N GLU A 4 21.74 20.22 15.21
CA GLU A 4 20.57 21.07 15.41
C GLU A 4 19.96 21.59 14.09
N VAL A 5 20.79 22.15 13.21
CA VAL A 5 20.36 22.62 11.88
C VAL A 5 19.79 21.48 11.04
N GLY A 6 20.32 20.26 11.21
CA GLY A 6 19.82 19.05 10.57
C GLY A 6 18.47 18.56 11.11
N LEU A 7 18.16 18.82 12.39
CA LEU A 7 16.87 18.47 13.00
C LEU A 7 15.77 19.45 12.58
N SER A 8 16.03 20.75 12.69
CA SER A 8 15.08 21.81 12.30
C SER A 8 14.60 21.65 10.84
N LEU A 9 15.52 21.37 9.90
CA LEU A 9 15.15 21.14 8.50
C LEU A 9 14.29 19.87 8.31
N LYS A 10 14.55 18.79 9.07
CA LYS A 10 13.71 17.58 9.04
C LYS A 10 12.32 17.83 9.59
N MET A 11 12.20 18.61 10.67
CA MET A 11 10.92 19.01 11.26
C MET A 11 10.11 19.87 10.28
N GLY A 12 10.73 20.83 9.60
CA GLY A 12 10.08 21.63 8.55
C GLY A 12 9.54 20.76 7.41
N ILE A 13 10.36 19.85 6.88
CA ILE A 13 9.93 18.90 5.82
C ILE A 13 8.79 17.98 6.33
N LEU A 14 8.85 17.52 7.58
CA LEU A 14 7.78 16.70 8.17
C LEU A 14 6.47 17.49 8.27
N ARG A 15 6.54 18.74 8.77
CA ARG A 15 5.41 19.67 8.90
C ARG A 15 4.70 19.89 7.57
N ASP A 16 5.44 20.29 6.53
CA ASP A 16 4.88 20.55 5.19
C ASP A 16 4.17 19.30 4.63
N ILE A 17 4.79 18.12 4.79
CA ILE A 17 4.22 16.86 4.31
C ILE A 17 2.99 16.44 5.12
N TYR A 18 2.97 16.66 6.45
CA TYR A 18 1.83 16.37 7.30
C TYR A 18 0.65 17.28 6.98
N GLN A 19 0.86 18.59 6.88
CA GLN A 19 -0.17 19.56 6.50
C GLN A 19 -0.76 19.21 5.12
N TYR A 20 0.07 18.93 4.11
CA TYR A 20 -0.41 18.50 2.79
C TYR A 20 -1.17 17.15 2.82
N SER A 21 -0.81 16.25 3.73
CA SER A 21 -1.37 14.89 3.81
C SER A 21 -2.52 14.74 4.81
N GLN A 22 -2.90 15.81 5.51
CA GLN A 22 -3.71 15.79 6.72
C GLN A 22 -5.05 15.04 6.55
N GLU A 23 -5.90 15.48 5.61
CA GLU A 23 -7.22 14.88 5.35
C GLU A 23 -7.14 13.36 5.10
N LYS A 24 -6.09 12.92 4.39
CA LYS A 24 -5.85 11.51 4.08
C LYS A 24 -5.31 10.74 5.28
N GLN A 25 -4.60 11.39 6.20
CA GLN A 25 -4.09 10.78 7.41
C GLN A 25 -5.20 10.65 8.47
N MET A 26 -6.05 11.67 8.65
CA MET A 26 -7.22 11.59 9.54
C MET A 26 -8.15 10.44 9.14
N LYS A 27 -8.54 10.35 7.86
CA LYS A 27 -9.33 9.21 7.33
C LYS A 27 -8.73 7.81 7.56
N ARG A 28 -7.44 7.71 7.90
CA ARG A 28 -6.80 6.45 8.34
C ARG A 28 -6.82 6.30 9.85
N ILE A 29 -6.58 7.38 10.59
CA ILE A 29 -6.72 7.45 12.05
C ILE A 29 -8.13 7.00 12.42
N ASP A 30 -9.17 7.70 11.96
CA ASP A 30 -10.59 7.42 12.27
C ASP A 30 -10.97 5.96 11.98
N LYS A 31 -10.43 5.40 10.89
CA LYS A 31 -10.70 4.03 10.47
C LYS A 31 -10.07 2.97 11.38
N TRP A 32 -8.90 3.22 11.96
CA TRP A 32 -8.08 2.19 12.61
C TRP A 32 -7.85 2.43 14.11
N SER A 33 -7.94 3.67 14.59
CA SER A 33 -7.60 4.06 15.96
C SER A 33 -8.44 3.33 17.01
N LYS A 34 -9.77 3.40 16.93
CA LYS A 34 -10.70 2.74 17.88
C LYS A 34 -10.50 1.22 17.92
N GLY A 35 -10.35 0.59 16.75
CA GLY A 35 -10.07 -0.84 16.66
C GLY A 35 -8.72 -1.22 17.29
N LEU A 36 -7.69 -0.39 17.10
CA LEU A 36 -6.37 -0.59 17.68
C LEU A 36 -6.34 -0.31 19.19
N ARG A 37 -7.05 0.72 19.69
CA ARG A 37 -7.22 0.99 21.13
C ARG A 37 -7.86 -0.21 21.84
N ARG A 38 -9.01 -0.68 21.33
CA ARG A 38 -9.69 -1.89 21.83
C ARG A 38 -8.77 -3.12 21.82
N PHE A 39 -8.00 -3.31 20.74
CA PHE A 39 -7.06 -4.42 20.62
C PHE A 39 -5.96 -4.36 21.70
N MET A 40 -5.39 -3.18 21.94
CA MET A 40 -4.36 -2.99 22.97
C MET A 40 -4.92 -3.17 24.39
N LYS A 41 -6.15 -2.74 24.65
CA LYS A 41 -6.84 -2.97 25.93
C LYS A 41 -7.00 -4.46 26.21
N GLU A 42 -7.52 -5.23 25.26
CA GLU A 42 -7.65 -6.70 25.36
C GLU A 42 -6.29 -7.38 25.60
N LEU A 43 -5.23 -6.95 24.91
CA LEU A 43 -3.87 -7.47 25.11
C LEU A 43 -3.39 -7.23 26.56
N LEU A 44 -3.57 -6.01 27.08
CA LEU A 44 -3.14 -5.62 28.41
C LEU A 44 -3.93 -6.35 29.51
N GLU A 45 -5.24 -6.51 29.32
CA GLU A 45 -6.13 -7.26 30.22
C GLU A 45 -5.71 -8.74 30.31
N ARG A 46 -5.32 -9.38 29.19
CA ARG A 46 -4.91 -10.79 29.19
C ARG A 46 -3.46 -11.04 29.63
N ARG A 47 -2.53 -10.11 29.41
CA ARG A 47 -1.10 -10.33 29.67
C ARG A 47 -0.57 -9.74 30.98
N VAL A 48 -1.27 -8.74 31.53
CA VAL A 48 -0.78 -7.84 32.59
C VAL A 48 0.42 -7.01 32.11
N PHE A 49 0.29 -5.69 32.17
CA PHE A 49 1.26 -4.74 31.59
C PHE A 49 2.74 -5.02 31.95
N LEU A 50 3.02 -5.35 33.21
CA LEU A 50 4.37 -5.61 33.72
C LEU A 50 5.05 -6.87 33.13
N HIS A 51 4.31 -7.73 32.43
CA HIS A 51 4.84 -8.95 31.81
C HIS A 51 5.01 -8.85 30.29
N LEU A 52 4.67 -7.72 29.66
CA LEU A 52 4.90 -7.54 28.23
C LEU A 52 6.40 -7.59 27.91
N GLN A 53 6.79 -8.47 26.97
CA GLN A 53 8.18 -8.64 26.53
C GLN A 53 8.27 -8.78 25.01
N GLY A 54 9.47 -8.53 24.46
CA GLY A 54 9.78 -8.74 23.04
C GLY A 54 8.80 -8.08 22.07
N PHE A 55 8.07 -8.92 21.32
CA PHE A 55 7.06 -8.52 20.34
C PHE A 55 5.92 -7.70 20.97
N GLU A 56 5.32 -8.17 22.07
CA GLU A 56 4.15 -7.54 22.68
C GLU A 56 4.52 -6.18 23.31
N LEU A 57 5.71 -6.09 23.92
CA LEU A 57 6.25 -4.82 24.43
C LEU A 57 6.56 -3.82 23.30
N SER A 58 7.11 -4.31 22.19
CA SER A 58 7.36 -3.46 21.00
C SER A 58 6.04 -2.97 20.40
N LEU A 59 5.02 -3.84 20.34
CA LEU A 59 3.67 -3.44 19.91
C LEU A 59 3.08 -2.37 20.83
N TYR A 60 3.18 -2.54 22.16
CA TYR A 60 2.74 -1.53 23.11
C TYR A 60 3.43 -0.17 22.87
N LYS A 61 4.77 -0.15 22.83
CA LYS A 61 5.54 1.08 22.59
C LYS A 61 5.20 1.73 21.24
N ALA A 62 5.03 0.93 20.19
CA ALA A 62 4.60 1.38 18.87
C ALA A 62 3.25 2.10 18.92
N VAL A 63 2.24 1.51 19.59
CA VAL A 63 0.90 2.10 19.63
C VAL A 63 0.85 3.32 20.54
N VAL A 64 1.54 3.34 21.68
CA VAL A 64 1.63 4.52 22.54
C VAL A 64 2.23 5.70 21.78
N ALA A 65 3.43 5.54 21.21
CA ALA A 65 4.09 6.59 20.44
C ALA A 65 3.23 7.07 19.26
N LEU A 66 2.58 6.14 18.56
CA LEU A 66 1.67 6.47 17.48
C LEU A 66 0.45 7.28 17.95
N LEU A 67 -0.17 6.93 19.08
CA LEU A 67 -1.34 7.63 19.61
C LEU A 67 -0.99 9.03 20.11
N LEU A 68 0.17 9.21 20.77
CA LEU A 68 0.67 10.54 21.16
C LEU A 68 0.90 11.44 19.95
N ALA A 69 1.54 10.91 18.88
CA ALA A 69 1.73 11.67 17.64
C ALA A 69 0.39 11.99 16.95
N VAL A 70 -0.60 11.10 17.04
CA VAL A 70 -1.95 11.31 16.49
C VAL A 70 -2.70 12.38 17.25
N GLU A 71 -2.72 12.33 18.58
CA GLU A 71 -3.43 13.28 19.45
C GLU A 71 -3.01 14.73 19.18
N VAL A 72 -1.70 14.98 19.08
CA VAL A 72 -1.18 16.30 18.76
C VAL A 72 -1.55 16.72 17.32
N VAL A 73 -1.53 15.81 16.35
CA VAL A 73 -1.91 16.12 14.96
C VAL A 73 -3.43 16.32 14.79
N SER A 74 -4.26 15.68 15.61
CA SER A 74 -5.73 15.86 15.60
C SER A 74 -6.14 17.31 15.89
N LYS A 75 -5.40 18.05 16.74
CA LYS A 75 -5.62 19.48 16.99
C LYS A 75 -5.72 20.31 15.69
N LEU A 76 -4.88 20.01 14.70
CA LEU A 76 -4.92 20.67 13.39
C LEU A 76 -6.19 20.34 12.59
N HIS A 77 -6.81 19.17 12.84
CA HIS A 77 -8.02 18.73 12.16
C HIS A 77 -9.26 19.39 12.78
N ASP A 78 -9.31 19.40 14.11
CA ASP A 78 -10.42 19.93 14.89
C ASP A 78 -10.50 21.47 14.78
N ASN A 79 -9.34 22.14 14.71
CA ASN A 79 -9.26 23.56 14.38
C ASN A 79 -8.17 23.85 13.32
N PRO A 80 -8.52 23.87 12.02
CA PRO A 80 -7.59 24.15 10.92
C PRO A 80 -6.97 25.56 10.90
N LYS A 81 -7.36 26.46 11.82
CA LYS A 81 -6.74 27.78 12.01
C LYS A 81 -5.59 27.74 13.02
N ASP A 82 -5.56 26.75 13.89
CA ASP A 82 -4.50 26.61 14.88
C ASP A 82 -3.23 26.05 14.22
N GLN A 83 -2.08 26.54 14.68
CA GLN A 83 -0.78 26.01 14.28
C GLN A 83 -0.16 25.32 15.49
N LEU A 84 0.30 24.08 15.30
CA LEU A 84 1.12 23.42 16.30
C LEU A 84 2.42 24.22 16.50
N THR A 85 2.80 24.36 17.77
CA THR A 85 4.07 24.94 18.20
C THR A 85 5.27 24.14 17.73
N GLU A 86 6.48 24.72 17.77
CA GLU A 86 7.72 24.00 17.42
C GLU A 86 7.91 22.74 18.29
N SER A 87 7.64 22.83 19.59
CA SER A 87 7.72 21.69 20.53
C SER A 87 6.65 20.61 20.26
N GLU A 88 5.45 20.99 19.81
CA GLU A 88 4.45 20.01 19.37
C GLU A 88 4.87 19.31 18.07
N TRP A 89 5.47 20.03 17.12
CA TRP A 89 6.05 19.41 15.92
C TRP A 89 7.24 18.50 16.24
N GLU A 90 8.04 18.86 17.25
CA GLU A 90 9.15 18.05 17.76
C GLU A 90 8.63 16.75 18.39
N LEU A 91 7.59 16.83 19.22
CA LEU A 91 6.90 15.68 19.79
C LEU A 91 6.32 14.77 18.69
N VAL A 92 5.59 15.34 17.71
CA VAL A 92 5.07 14.59 16.55
C VAL A 92 6.20 13.92 15.77
N TYR A 93 7.32 14.61 15.54
CA TYR A 93 8.48 14.05 14.85
C TYR A 93 9.05 12.85 15.62
N PHE A 94 9.43 13.02 16.89
CA PHE A 94 10.08 11.96 17.66
C PHE A 94 9.17 10.76 17.89
N GLN A 95 7.91 10.98 18.28
CA GLN A 95 6.96 9.89 18.50
C GLN A 95 6.61 9.15 17.20
N SER A 96 6.56 9.84 16.06
CA SER A 96 6.37 9.18 14.75
C SER A 96 7.56 8.31 14.33
N ILE A 97 8.80 8.70 14.67
CA ILE A 97 9.98 7.87 14.40
C ILE A 97 10.05 6.69 15.37
N LEU A 98 9.81 6.89 16.67
CA LEU A 98 9.77 5.83 17.67
C LEU A 98 8.70 4.78 17.34
N ALA A 99 7.51 5.21 16.89
CA ALA A 99 6.47 4.33 16.40
C ALA A 99 6.93 3.51 15.18
N ASN A 100 7.66 4.12 14.22
CA ASN A 100 8.19 3.39 13.07
C ASN A 100 9.20 2.30 13.47
N GLU A 101 10.14 2.61 14.37
CA GLU A 101 11.16 1.68 14.85
C GLU A 101 10.52 0.44 15.47
N HIS A 102 9.60 0.63 16.41
CA HIS A 102 8.90 -0.48 17.03
C HIS A 102 7.96 -1.24 16.07
N VAL A 103 7.28 -0.54 15.15
CA VAL A 103 6.46 -1.23 14.12
C VAL A 103 7.30 -2.11 13.20
N ARG A 104 8.58 -1.81 12.92
CA ARG A 104 9.43 -2.73 12.14
C ARG A 104 9.69 -4.02 12.88
N ILE A 105 10.05 -3.94 14.16
CA ILE A 105 10.27 -5.11 15.03
C ILE A 105 8.99 -5.99 15.04
N VAL A 106 7.82 -5.36 15.21
CA VAL A 106 6.51 -6.02 15.21
C VAL A 106 6.19 -6.65 13.85
N LEU A 107 6.45 -5.96 12.73
CA LEU A 107 6.15 -6.49 11.39
C LEU A 107 7.11 -7.60 10.94
N ALA A 108 8.31 -7.70 11.51
CA ALA A 108 9.29 -8.74 11.22
C ALA A 108 9.08 -10.02 12.07
N ASP A 109 8.36 -9.96 13.18
CA ASP A 109 8.21 -11.07 14.13
C ASP A 109 7.54 -12.31 13.51
N ARG A 110 7.95 -13.50 14.01
CA ARG A 110 7.44 -14.83 13.59
C ARG A 110 7.34 -15.00 12.07
N LYS A 111 8.40 -14.61 11.34
CA LYS A 111 8.46 -14.65 9.86
C LYS A 111 7.35 -13.81 9.20
N GLU A 112 7.12 -12.60 9.74
CA GLU A 112 6.10 -11.65 9.31
C GLU A 112 4.62 -11.98 9.65
N PHE A 113 4.36 -13.05 10.41
CA PHE A 113 3.01 -13.49 10.81
C PHE A 113 2.65 -13.20 12.29
N GLY A 114 3.53 -12.53 13.05
CA GLY A 114 3.30 -12.25 14.47
C GLY A 114 2.00 -11.48 14.76
N CYS A 115 1.68 -10.50 13.90
CA CYS A 115 0.44 -9.73 14.00
C CYS A 115 -0.81 -10.59 13.82
N GLU A 116 -0.83 -11.45 12.80
CA GLU A 116 -1.96 -12.33 12.46
C GLU A 116 -2.20 -13.36 13.56
N LEU A 117 -1.14 -13.96 14.09
CA LEU A 117 -1.21 -14.95 15.16
C LEU A 117 -1.75 -14.34 16.47
N LEU A 118 -1.24 -13.17 16.88
CA LEU A 118 -1.77 -12.48 18.07
C LEU A 118 -3.23 -12.04 17.85
N ALA A 119 -3.58 -11.60 16.64
CA ALA A 119 -4.95 -11.18 16.36
C ALA A 119 -5.97 -12.34 16.35
N GLN A 120 -5.54 -13.55 15.98
CA GLN A 120 -6.33 -14.76 16.14
C GLN A 120 -6.49 -15.11 17.62
N GLU A 121 -5.37 -15.19 18.37
CA GLU A 121 -5.39 -15.50 19.81
C GLU A 121 -6.30 -14.55 20.61
N LEU A 122 -6.26 -13.25 20.33
CA LEU A 122 -7.15 -12.27 20.96
C LEU A 122 -8.58 -12.31 20.39
N GLY A 123 -8.76 -12.70 19.13
CA GLY A 123 -10.05 -12.72 18.43
C GLY A 123 -11.01 -13.85 18.83
N ASP A 124 -10.49 -15.00 19.28
CA ASP A 124 -11.26 -16.25 19.48
C ASP A 124 -12.48 -16.16 20.44
N HIS A 125 -12.65 -15.07 21.18
CA HIS A 125 -13.78 -14.83 22.09
C HIS A 125 -14.91 -13.97 21.51
N LEU A 126 -14.75 -13.45 20.28
CA LEU A 126 -15.72 -12.60 19.61
C LEU A 126 -16.00 -13.16 18.21
N SER A 127 -17.26 -13.40 17.87
CA SER A 127 -17.70 -14.02 16.60
C SER A 127 -17.58 -13.10 15.36
N GLN A 128 -16.56 -12.24 15.33
CA GLN A 128 -16.24 -11.30 14.26
C GLN A 128 -14.86 -11.63 13.66
N ASP A 129 -14.63 -11.24 12.40
CA ASP A 129 -13.32 -11.39 11.76
C ASP A 129 -12.19 -10.79 12.63
N PRO A 130 -11.06 -11.49 12.85
CA PRO A 130 -9.94 -10.98 13.62
C PRO A 130 -9.48 -9.58 13.18
N PHE A 131 -9.12 -8.73 14.15
CA PHE A 131 -8.65 -7.38 13.86
C PHE A 131 -7.40 -7.42 12.98
N GLN A 132 -7.40 -6.64 11.88
CA GLN A 132 -6.31 -6.65 10.89
C GLN A 132 -5.10 -5.84 11.40
N LEU A 133 -4.48 -6.27 12.51
CA LEU A 133 -3.43 -5.56 13.23
C LEU A 133 -2.28 -5.12 12.32
N ARG A 134 -1.70 -6.05 11.56
CA ARG A 134 -0.59 -5.76 10.62
C ARG A 134 -0.94 -4.60 9.69
N ARG A 135 -2.15 -4.64 9.13
CA ARG A 135 -2.68 -3.65 8.20
C ARG A 135 -2.98 -2.32 8.88
N ALA A 136 -3.45 -2.32 10.13
CA ALA A 136 -3.66 -1.10 10.91
C ALA A 136 -2.33 -0.37 11.12
N LEU A 137 -1.32 -1.07 11.66
CA LEU A 137 0.03 -0.55 11.89
C LEU A 137 0.68 -0.04 10.61
N GLU A 138 0.64 -0.82 9.52
CA GLU A 138 1.12 -0.41 8.20
C GLU A 138 0.46 0.87 7.69
N LYS A 139 -0.84 1.08 7.94
CA LYS A 139 -1.57 2.25 7.42
C LYS A 139 -1.29 3.48 8.24
N LEU A 140 -1.31 3.36 9.57
CA LEU A 140 -1.10 4.48 10.48
C LEU A 140 0.36 5.00 10.39
N THR A 141 1.36 4.11 10.39
CA THR A 141 2.78 4.48 10.23
C THR A 141 3.22 4.81 8.79
N SER A 142 2.35 4.63 7.78
CA SER A 142 2.79 4.79 6.38
C SER A 142 3.30 6.19 6.02
N LEU A 143 2.76 7.25 6.63
CA LEU A 143 3.20 8.61 6.37
C LEU A 143 4.62 8.88 6.89
N PRO A 144 4.92 8.71 8.20
CA PRO A 144 6.26 8.93 8.71
C PRO A 144 7.29 7.97 8.10
N ARG A 145 6.92 6.71 7.79
CA ARG A 145 7.80 5.79 7.04
C ARG A 145 8.20 6.34 5.67
N HIS A 146 7.29 6.99 4.94
CA HIS A 146 7.62 7.60 3.65
C HIS A 146 8.51 8.84 3.81
N ILE A 147 8.25 9.68 4.82
CA ILE A 147 9.09 10.84 5.16
C ILE A 147 10.53 10.38 5.49
N GLU A 148 10.67 9.36 6.32
CA GLU A 148 11.96 8.77 6.65
C GLU A 148 12.64 8.14 5.41
N THR A 149 11.87 7.55 4.50
CA THR A 149 12.40 7.05 3.21
C THR A 149 12.95 8.19 2.35
N LEU A 150 12.29 9.35 2.32
CA LEU A 150 12.80 10.55 1.64
C LEU A 150 14.09 11.07 2.30
N PHE A 151 14.17 11.06 3.64
CA PHE A 151 15.42 11.39 4.33
C PHE A 151 16.54 10.40 4.00
N ARG A 152 16.29 9.09 4.01
CA ARG A 152 17.27 8.06 3.61
C ARG A 152 17.73 8.26 2.16
N PHE A 153 16.81 8.60 1.26
CA PHE A 153 17.12 8.92 -0.14
C PHE A 153 18.06 10.14 -0.26
N ALA A 154 17.76 11.21 0.49
CA ALA A 154 18.56 12.44 0.49
C ALA A 154 19.96 12.28 1.11
N HIS A 155 20.11 11.43 2.12
CA HIS A 155 21.40 11.16 2.78
C HIS A 155 22.23 10.09 2.05
N SER A 156 21.60 9.18 1.30
CA SER A 156 22.29 8.11 0.56
C SER A 156 23.29 8.68 -0.46
N PRO A 157 24.60 8.40 -0.34
CA PRO A 157 25.60 8.90 -1.30
C PRO A 157 25.34 8.47 -2.75
N ARG A 158 24.66 7.33 -2.93
CA ARG A 158 24.30 6.76 -4.24
C ARG A 158 23.07 7.42 -4.87
N LEU A 159 22.12 7.88 -4.06
CA LEU A 159 20.83 8.41 -4.54
C LEU A 159 20.77 9.94 -4.47
N ARG A 160 21.49 10.58 -3.54
CA ARG A 160 21.61 12.04 -3.42
C ARG A 160 21.93 12.78 -4.73
N PRO A 161 22.74 12.25 -5.68
CA PRO A 161 22.91 12.89 -6.99
C PRO A 161 21.60 13.13 -7.74
N ALA A 162 20.57 12.29 -7.56
CA ALA A 162 19.25 12.47 -8.17
C ALA A 162 18.58 13.80 -7.75
N LEU A 163 18.84 14.29 -6.54
CA LEU A 163 18.32 15.57 -6.04
C LEU A 163 19.02 16.81 -6.65
N ARG A 164 20.06 16.61 -7.48
CA ARG A 164 20.75 17.69 -8.21
C ARG A 164 20.21 17.92 -9.62
N TYR A 165 19.34 17.04 -10.12
CA TYR A 165 18.75 17.18 -11.44
C TYR A 165 17.54 18.12 -11.40
N HIS A 166 17.30 18.84 -12.50
CA HIS A 166 16.07 19.59 -12.69
C HIS A 166 14.88 18.62 -12.83
N LEU A 167 13.90 18.75 -11.93
CA LEU A 167 12.67 17.98 -11.98
C LEU A 167 11.68 18.64 -12.95
N PHE A 168 11.24 17.89 -13.95
CA PHE A 168 10.16 18.29 -14.86
C PHE A 168 8.95 17.37 -14.68
N ILE A 169 7.77 17.95 -14.51
CA ILE A 169 6.51 17.20 -14.43
C ILE A 169 5.87 17.21 -15.83
N SER A 170 5.71 16.03 -16.42
CA SER A 170 4.98 15.82 -17.67
C SER A 170 3.72 15.01 -17.41
N ALA A 171 2.55 15.58 -17.73
CA ALA A 171 1.30 14.82 -17.71
C ALA A 171 1.31 13.74 -18.81
N VAL A 172 0.96 12.51 -18.45
CA VAL A 172 0.66 11.44 -19.41
C VAL A 172 -0.84 11.47 -19.70
N PRO A 173 -1.28 11.61 -20.98
CA PRO A 173 -2.70 11.60 -21.30
C PRO A 173 -3.38 10.30 -20.86
N LYS A 174 -4.56 10.41 -20.24
CA LYS A 174 -5.37 9.25 -19.85
C LYS A 174 -5.77 8.47 -21.10
N LYS A 175 -5.35 7.21 -21.20
CA LYS A 175 -5.71 6.30 -22.28
C LYS A 175 -6.88 5.40 -21.87
N ALA A 176 -7.80 5.17 -22.78
CA ALA A 176 -8.93 4.26 -22.61
C ALA A 176 -9.36 3.73 -23.98
N HIS A 177 -10.07 2.60 -23.99
CA HIS A 177 -10.58 1.95 -25.19
C HIS A 177 -12.08 1.72 -25.04
N THR A 178 -12.85 2.13 -26.04
CA THR A 178 -14.28 1.80 -26.10
C THR A 178 -14.43 0.44 -26.74
N VAL A 179 -14.84 -0.56 -25.97
CA VAL A 179 -15.20 -1.88 -26.47
C VAL A 179 -16.70 -1.94 -26.73
N LYS A 180 -17.10 -2.72 -27.74
CA LYS A 180 -18.48 -3.17 -27.87
C LYS A 180 -18.59 -4.54 -27.19
N LEU A 181 -19.52 -4.69 -26.28
CA LEU A 181 -19.86 -5.99 -25.68
C LEU A 181 -21.01 -6.63 -26.46
N PRO A 182 -21.16 -7.97 -26.39
CA PRO A 182 -22.36 -8.66 -26.83
C PRO A 182 -23.62 -8.09 -26.14
N THR A 183 -24.74 -8.15 -26.84
CA THR A 183 -26.01 -7.51 -26.47
C THR A 183 -27.15 -8.49 -26.25
N SER A 184 -27.05 -9.72 -26.77
CA SER A 184 -27.99 -10.82 -26.53
C SER A 184 -27.31 -12.03 -25.88
N PRO A 185 -28.06 -12.94 -25.24
CA PRO A 185 -27.53 -14.20 -24.73
C PRO A 185 -26.85 -15.05 -25.81
N GLU A 186 -27.34 -15.02 -27.05
CA GLU A 186 -26.77 -15.77 -28.17
C GLU A 186 -25.39 -15.21 -28.57
N GLU A 187 -25.26 -13.88 -28.63
CA GLU A 187 -23.98 -13.21 -28.87
C GLU A 187 -22.98 -13.46 -27.72
N TRP A 188 -23.45 -13.45 -26.46
CA TRP A 188 -22.64 -13.79 -25.30
C TRP A 188 -22.20 -15.26 -25.30
N LYS A 189 -23.08 -16.19 -25.68
CA LYS A 189 -22.75 -17.62 -25.82
C LYS A 189 -21.66 -17.82 -26.87
N SER A 190 -21.85 -17.23 -28.06
CA SER A 190 -20.85 -17.27 -29.14
C SER A 190 -19.50 -16.69 -28.70
N PHE A 191 -19.50 -15.58 -27.95
CA PHE A 191 -18.30 -15.01 -27.37
C PHE A 191 -17.61 -15.95 -26.36
N LEU A 192 -18.37 -16.58 -25.46
CA LEU A 192 -17.84 -17.51 -24.46
C LEU A 192 -17.25 -18.78 -25.09
N GLU A 193 -17.88 -19.32 -26.14
CA GLU A 193 -17.37 -20.48 -26.89
C GLU A 193 -16.00 -20.19 -27.52
N VAL A 194 -15.85 -19.00 -28.14
CA VAL A 194 -14.57 -18.54 -28.70
C VAL A 194 -13.54 -18.28 -27.60
N ALA A 195 -13.92 -17.63 -26.49
CA ALA A 195 -13.00 -17.26 -25.42
C ALA A 195 -12.50 -18.46 -24.59
N CYS A 196 -13.35 -19.46 -24.35
CA CYS A 196 -12.99 -20.66 -23.59
C CYS A 196 -12.33 -21.76 -24.45
N TYR A 197 -12.25 -21.59 -25.77
CA TYR A 197 -11.79 -22.59 -26.74
C TYR A 197 -12.49 -23.96 -26.66
N LYS A 198 -13.61 -24.06 -25.95
CA LYS A 198 -14.39 -25.26 -25.66
C LYS A 198 -15.84 -24.88 -25.40
N HIS A 199 -16.78 -25.69 -25.89
CA HIS A 199 -18.19 -25.59 -25.54
C HIS A 199 -18.43 -26.30 -24.19
N ASN A 200 -19.14 -25.64 -23.27
CA ASN A 200 -19.45 -26.13 -21.94
C ASN A 200 -20.87 -25.71 -21.53
N ASN A 201 -21.67 -26.61 -20.95
CA ASN A 201 -23.07 -26.34 -20.61
C ASN A 201 -23.29 -25.12 -19.69
N PHE A 202 -22.30 -24.73 -18.86
CA PHE A 202 -22.40 -23.52 -18.02
C PHE A 202 -22.44 -22.21 -18.82
N GLN A 203 -21.98 -22.21 -20.07
CA GLN A 203 -21.89 -21.02 -20.92
C GLN A 203 -23.28 -20.50 -21.29
N GLU A 204 -24.29 -21.35 -21.40
CA GLU A 204 -25.67 -20.91 -21.68
C GLU A 204 -26.25 -20.11 -20.50
N THR A 205 -26.10 -20.64 -19.27
CA THR A 205 -26.52 -19.93 -18.06
C THR A 205 -25.75 -18.63 -17.87
N GLN A 206 -24.41 -18.65 -18.01
CA GLN A 206 -23.61 -17.43 -17.89
C GLN A 206 -23.92 -16.41 -19.00
N ALA A 207 -24.21 -16.84 -20.24
CA ALA A 207 -24.54 -15.90 -21.30
C ALA A 207 -25.83 -15.12 -21.02
N VAL A 208 -26.84 -15.77 -20.41
CA VAL A 208 -28.06 -15.10 -19.94
C VAL A 208 -27.78 -14.14 -18.78
N GLU A 209 -26.91 -14.53 -17.84
CA GLU A 209 -26.50 -13.66 -16.73
C GLU A 209 -25.71 -12.44 -17.20
N LEU A 210 -24.76 -12.62 -18.12
CA LEU A 210 -23.95 -11.54 -18.71
C LEU A 210 -24.81 -10.60 -19.54
N ALA A 211 -25.74 -11.11 -20.36
CA ALA A 211 -26.69 -10.28 -21.11
C ALA A 211 -27.57 -9.41 -20.19
N LYS A 212 -27.98 -9.93 -19.04
CA LYS A 212 -28.75 -9.16 -18.03
C LYS A 212 -27.88 -8.17 -17.25
N GLY A 213 -26.66 -8.57 -16.89
CA GLY A 213 -25.74 -7.74 -16.11
C GLY A 213 -25.13 -6.58 -16.89
N PHE A 214 -24.90 -6.76 -18.20
CA PHE A 214 -24.29 -5.76 -19.08
C PHE A 214 -25.31 -5.02 -19.94
N GLY A 215 -26.19 -4.24 -19.28
CA GLY A 215 -27.23 -3.41 -19.95
C GLY A 215 -26.75 -2.28 -20.87
N SER A 216 -25.46 -2.19 -21.20
CA SER A 216 -24.90 -1.29 -22.21
C SER A 216 -24.02 -2.08 -23.18
N SER A 217 -24.24 -1.87 -24.48
CA SER A 217 -23.42 -2.43 -25.56
C SER A 217 -22.05 -1.78 -25.70
N LYS A 218 -21.80 -0.62 -25.07
CA LYS A 218 -20.53 0.12 -25.16
C LYS A 218 -19.96 0.37 -23.78
N TRP A 219 -18.70 -0.02 -23.59
CA TRP A 219 -17.96 0.14 -22.33
C TRP A 219 -16.62 0.83 -22.55
N VAL A 220 -16.28 1.75 -21.65
CA VAL A 220 -14.99 2.45 -21.65
C VAL A 220 -14.04 1.72 -20.71
N CYS A 221 -13.08 1.01 -21.29
CA CYS A 221 -12.04 0.26 -20.60
C CYS A 221 -10.81 1.16 -20.39
N PRO A 222 -10.53 1.66 -19.18
CA PRO A 222 -9.36 2.49 -18.90
C PRO A 222 -8.07 1.67 -18.99
N VAL A 223 -7.04 2.25 -19.59
CA VAL A 223 -5.66 1.76 -19.47
C VAL A 223 -5.09 2.28 -18.15
N HIS A 224 -4.51 1.40 -17.34
CA HIS A 224 -3.88 1.79 -16.08
C HIS A 224 -2.61 2.63 -16.31
N SER A 225 -2.27 3.46 -15.31
CA SER A 225 -1.21 4.46 -15.36
C SER A 225 0.16 3.94 -15.79
N GLU A 226 0.58 2.80 -15.24
CA GLU A 226 1.89 2.18 -15.50
C GLU A 226 2.04 1.77 -16.96
N CYS A 227 1.04 1.09 -17.52
CA CYS A 227 1.06 0.70 -18.92
C CYS A 227 0.86 1.90 -19.85
N GLY A 228 0.01 2.86 -19.46
CA GLY A 228 -0.20 4.10 -20.20
C GLY A 228 1.07 4.95 -20.33
N LEU A 229 1.91 4.97 -19.29
CA LEU A 229 3.24 5.57 -19.30
C LEU A 229 4.17 4.85 -20.26
N ILE A 230 4.29 3.51 -20.19
CA ILE A 230 5.14 2.72 -21.09
C ILE A 230 4.77 2.97 -22.55
N GLN A 231 3.47 2.91 -22.88
CA GLN A 231 3.01 3.27 -24.23
C GLN A 231 3.33 4.73 -24.59
N CYS A 232 3.27 5.67 -23.64
CA CYS A 232 3.56 7.08 -23.92
C CYS A 232 5.05 7.28 -24.24
N LEU A 233 5.94 6.56 -23.52
CA LEU A 233 7.37 6.53 -23.83
C LEU A 233 7.65 5.90 -25.20
N GLN A 234 7.02 4.76 -25.50
CA GLN A 234 7.10 4.11 -26.81
C GLN A 234 6.66 5.04 -27.95
N THR A 235 5.50 5.69 -27.83
CA THR A 235 5.03 6.65 -28.86
C THR A 235 5.96 7.87 -28.99
N ARG A 236 6.55 8.36 -27.88
CA ARG A 236 7.44 9.54 -27.90
C ARG A 236 8.83 9.26 -28.47
N GLN A 237 9.32 8.03 -28.38
CA GLN A 237 10.69 7.66 -28.79
C GLN A 237 10.73 6.85 -30.09
N GLY A 238 9.61 6.24 -30.51
CA GLY A 238 9.57 5.36 -31.67
C GLY A 238 10.54 4.20 -31.50
N ASN A 239 11.46 4.04 -32.46
CA ASN A 239 12.53 3.03 -32.41
C ASN A 239 13.84 3.57 -31.79
N GLN A 240 13.95 4.86 -31.46
CA GLN A 240 15.16 5.49 -30.93
C GLN A 240 15.17 5.47 -29.40
N TRP A 241 15.42 4.29 -28.83
CA TRP A 241 15.43 4.05 -27.38
C TRP A 241 16.71 4.54 -26.67
N ASP A 242 17.66 5.15 -27.39
CA ASP A 242 18.88 5.76 -26.83
C ASP A 242 18.58 6.92 -25.85
N ARG A 243 17.32 7.35 -25.78
CA ARG A 243 16.81 8.39 -24.87
C ARG A 243 15.92 7.85 -23.74
N VAL A 244 15.83 6.54 -23.54
CA VAL A 244 15.18 5.98 -22.33
C VAL A 244 16.01 6.38 -21.10
N PRO A 245 15.40 6.90 -20.01
CA PRO A 245 16.13 7.17 -18.79
C PRO A 245 16.83 5.90 -18.26
N PRO A 246 18.01 6.01 -17.62
CA PRO A 246 18.73 4.86 -17.06
C PRO A 246 17.97 4.13 -15.93
N PHE A 247 16.81 4.65 -15.51
CA PHE A 247 15.93 4.07 -14.51
C PHE A 247 14.59 3.67 -15.13
N SER A 248 14.43 2.38 -15.43
CA SER A 248 13.18 1.82 -15.94
C SER A 248 12.13 1.51 -14.87
N TYR A 249 12.35 1.97 -13.63
CA TYR A 249 11.44 1.73 -12.52
C TYR A 249 10.29 2.75 -12.49
N ILE A 250 9.07 2.25 -12.54
CA ILE A 250 7.83 3.04 -12.54
C ILE A 250 7.26 3.07 -11.12
N GLY A 251 7.32 4.25 -10.50
CA GLY A 251 6.66 4.52 -9.24
C GLY A 251 5.14 4.54 -9.41
N VAL A 252 4.44 3.64 -8.71
CA VAL A 252 2.98 3.50 -8.74
C VAL A 252 2.37 3.73 -7.35
N SER A 253 1.20 4.37 -7.29
CA SER A 253 0.53 4.72 -6.01
C SER A 253 -0.13 3.52 -5.31
N LYS A 254 -0.36 2.44 -6.06
CA LYS A 254 -0.76 1.09 -5.61
C LYS A 254 0.09 0.10 -6.41
N LEU A 255 0.30 -1.11 -5.88
CA LEU A 255 0.88 -2.20 -6.68
C LEU A 255 0.05 -2.44 -7.95
N SER A 256 0.68 -2.96 -9.00
CA SER A 256 -0.02 -3.22 -10.27
C SER A 256 -1.07 -4.32 -10.12
N CYS A 257 -2.14 -4.23 -10.92
CA CYS A 257 -3.11 -5.34 -11.03
C CYS A 257 -2.50 -6.52 -11.81
N SER A 258 -3.13 -7.69 -11.75
CA SER A 258 -2.64 -8.90 -12.43
C SER A 258 -2.43 -8.65 -13.94
N ALA A 259 -3.46 -8.14 -14.63
CA ALA A 259 -3.37 -7.83 -16.06
C ALA A 259 -2.27 -6.80 -16.41
N CYS A 260 -1.98 -5.84 -15.52
CA CYS A 260 -0.88 -4.90 -15.73
C CYS A 260 0.49 -5.55 -15.53
N ARG A 261 0.66 -6.40 -14.50
CA ARG A 261 1.88 -7.18 -14.32
C ARG A 261 2.18 -8.01 -15.57
N ILE A 262 1.22 -8.83 -16.00
CA ILE A 262 1.35 -9.74 -17.14
C ILE A 262 1.69 -8.97 -18.42
N TRP A 263 1.04 -7.84 -18.64
CA TRP A 263 1.32 -6.98 -19.79
C TRP A 263 2.75 -6.40 -19.75
N ILE A 264 3.21 -5.91 -18.58
CA ILE A 264 4.57 -5.37 -18.42
C ILE A 264 5.62 -6.48 -18.59
N GLU A 265 5.42 -7.66 -17.99
CA GLU A 265 6.32 -8.81 -18.13
C GLU A 265 6.40 -9.28 -19.59
N THR A 266 5.26 -9.40 -20.27
CA THR A 266 5.21 -9.75 -21.70
C THR A 266 5.84 -8.66 -22.57
N PHE A 267 5.68 -7.38 -22.23
CA PHE A 267 6.36 -6.28 -22.92
C PHE A 267 7.88 -6.42 -22.77
N ASN A 268 8.38 -6.68 -21.56
CA ASN A 268 9.81 -6.82 -21.26
C ASN A 268 10.49 -8.04 -21.90
N GLU A 269 9.72 -9.09 -22.22
CA GLU A 269 10.19 -10.26 -22.98
C GLU A 269 10.29 -9.97 -24.48
N GLN A 270 9.38 -9.16 -25.02
CA GLN A 270 9.15 -8.99 -26.47
C GLN A 270 9.72 -7.67 -27.02
N CYS A 271 10.07 -6.71 -26.15
CA CYS A 271 10.61 -5.41 -26.49
C CYS A 271 11.95 -5.19 -25.78
N GLY A 272 12.86 -4.42 -26.40
CA GLY A 272 14.21 -4.17 -25.88
C GLY A 272 14.24 -3.50 -24.49
N PRO A 273 13.53 -2.38 -24.27
CA PRO A 273 13.48 -1.73 -22.96
C PRO A 273 12.62 -2.52 -21.96
N LYS A 274 13.21 -2.83 -20.80
CA LYS A 274 12.52 -3.52 -19.70
C LYS A 274 12.09 -2.53 -18.63
N PHE A 275 10.81 -2.52 -18.26
CA PHE A 275 10.24 -1.67 -17.21
C PHE A 275 9.86 -2.48 -15.97
N TYR A 276 10.00 -1.88 -14.79
CA TYR A 276 9.75 -2.55 -13.51
C TYR A 276 8.79 -1.73 -12.65
N THR A 277 7.86 -2.36 -11.95
CA THR A 277 7.09 -1.73 -10.87
C THR A 277 7.51 -2.36 -9.53
N ARG A 278 6.93 -1.89 -8.42
CA ARG A 278 7.12 -2.50 -7.09
C ARG A 278 6.62 -3.96 -7.01
N GLY A 279 5.83 -4.41 -7.98
CA GLY A 279 5.17 -5.72 -7.99
C GLY A 279 3.65 -5.60 -8.13
N SER A 280 2.97 -6.72 -7.93
CA SER A 280 1.51 -6.83 -8.08
C SER A 280 0.80 -7.15 -6.77
N HIS A 281 -0.44 -6.68 -6.62
CA HIS A 281 -1.34 -7.13 -5.55
C HIS A 281 -2.25 -8.30 -5.97
N GLY A 282 -2.03 -8.91 -7.14
CA GLY A 282 -2.72 -10.13 -7.60
C GLY A 282 -4.25 -10.01 -7.80
N LYS A 283 -4.80 -8.79 -7.91
CA LYS A 283 -6.24 -8.61 -8.18
C LYS A 283 -6.47 -8.26 -9.64
N TRP A 284 -7.58 -8.74 -10.15
CA TRP A 284 -8.13 -8.41 -11.45
C TRP A 284 -9.11 -7.23 -11.31
N TYR A 285 -9.17 -6.37 -12.32
CA TYR A 285 -10.09 -5.24 -12.37
C TYR A 285 -10.87 -5.27 -13.67
N TRP A 286 -12.18 -5.06 -13.56
CA TRP A 286 -13.06 -4.82 -14.69
C TRP A 286 -13.71 -3.43 -14.54
N PRO A 287 -13.84 -2.63 -15.62
CA PRO A 287 -13.23 -2.85 -16.93
C PRO A 287 -11.74 -2.47 -16.94
N TRP A 288 -10.92 -3.23 -17.68
CA TRP A 288 -9.50 -2.93 -17.92
C TRP A 288 -9.23 -2.89 -19.43
N GLY A 289 -8.56 -1.84 -19.89
CA GLY A 289 -8.18 -1.70 -21.30
C GLY A 289 -6.80 -2.26 -21.56
N ILE A 290 -6.70 -3.27 -22.45
CA ILE A 290 -5.40 -3.75 -22.92
C ILE A 290 -4.66 -2.60 -23.63
N PRO A 291 -3.43 -2.24 -23.21
CA PRO A 291 -2.68 -1.20 -23.87
C PRO A 291 -2.36 -1.60 -25.31
N ARG A 292 -2.83 -0.82 -26.29
CA ARG A 292 -2.39 -0.91 -27.71
C ARG A 292 -0.86 -1.06 -27.82
N ALA A 293 -0.42 -2.21 -28.32
CA ALA A 293 0.80 -2.33 -29.09
C ALA A 293 0.43 -2.35 -30.58
N GLU A 294 1.40 -2.14 -31.46
CA GLU A 294 1.21 -2.35 -32.90
C GLU A 294 1.60 -3.79 -33.27
N GLY A 295 0.96 -4.34 -34.30
CA GLY A 295 1.28 -5.67 -34.83
C GLY A 295 0.88 -6.86 -33.93
N PRO A 296 1.51 -8.04 -34.11
CA PRO A 296 1.11 -9.31 -33.48
C PRO A 296 1.15 -9.31 -31.94
N LEU A 297 1.89 -8.38 -31.34
CA LEU A 297 2.18 -8.34 -29.91
C LEU A 297 0.91 -8.23 -29.04
N VAL A 298 -0.13 -7.52 -29.52
CA VAL A 298 -1.42 -7.44 -28.81
C VAL A 298 -2.08 -8.81 -28.66
N GLY A 299 -1.99 -9.68 -29.68
CA GLY A 299 -2.56 -11.02 -29.62
C GLY A 299 -1.83 -11.92 -28.62
N VAL A 300 -0.50 -11.82 -28.55
CA VAL A 300 0.32 -12.54 -27.56
C VAL A 300 0.01 -12.09 -26.14
N MET A 301 -0.05 -10.76 -25.91
CA MET A 301 -0.39 -10.17 -24.61
C MET A 301 -1.81 -10.52 -24.17
N ALA A 302 -2.80 -10.42 -25.06
CA ALA A 302 -4.19 -10.76 -24.76
C ALA A 302 -4.33 -12.24 -24.37
N ARG A 303 -3.63 -13.15 -25.06
CA ARG A 303 -3.63 -14.58 -24.75
C ARG A 303 -3.01 -14.86 -23.38
N LYS A 304 -1.81 -14.36 -23.08
CA LYS A 304 -1.18 -14.52 -21.75
C LYS A 304 -2.07 -13.99 -20.61
N VAL A 305 -2.73 -12.85 -20.80
CA VAL A 305 -3.66 -12.27 -19.81
C VAL A 305 -4.89 -13.17 -19.60
N LEU A 306 -5.40 -13.79 -20.67
CA LEU A 306 -6.52 -14.72 -20.61
C LEU A 306 -6.14 -16.06 -19.95
N ASP A 307 -4.98 -16.62 -20.31
CA ASP A 307 -4.47 -17.89 -19.77
C ASP A 307 -4.26 -17.80 -18.25
N GLU A 308 -3.60 -16.73 -17.76
CA GLU A 308 -3.44 -16.49 -16.32
C GLU A 308 -4.75 -16.16 -15.61
N TYR A 309 -5.74 -15.58 -16.31
CA TYR A 309 -7.07 -15.36 -15.73
C TYR A 309 -7.84 -16.67 -15.55
N PHE A 310 -7.76 -17.61 -16.50
CA PHE A 310 -8.33 -18.94 -16.33
C PHE A 310 -7.64 -19.71 -15.20
N ALA A 311 -6.31 -19.72 -15.14
CA ALA A 311 -5.57 -20.33 -14.03
C ALA A 311 -5.96 -19.71 -12.67
N HIS A 312 -6.22 -18.39 -12.63
CA HIS A 312 -6.73 -17.73 -11.43
C HIS A 312 -8.13 -18.23 -11.04
N LEU A 313 -9.07 -18.35 -11.98
CA LEU A 313 -10.43 -18.87 -11.71
C LEU A 313 -10.42 -20.33 -11.24
N GLU A 314 -9.55 -21.16 -11.80
CA GLU A 314 -9.32 -22.55 -11.36
C GLU A 314 -8.76 -22.61 -9.93
N SER A 315 -7.78 -21.75 -9.61
CA SER A 315 -7.19 -21.66 -8.27
C SER A 315 -8.21 -21.20 -7.20
N GLN A 316 -9.15 -20.32 -7.57
CA GLN A 316 -10.26 -19.88 -6.71
C GLN A 316 -11.43 -20.86 -6.60
N LYS A 317 -11.36 -22.02 -7.28
CA LYS A 317 -12.46 -23.01 -7.36
C LYS A 317 -13.76 -22.47 -7.98
N LEU A 318 -13.72 -21.31 -8.66
CA LEU A 318 -14.82 -20.78 -9.46
C LEU A 318 -14.94 -21.53 -10.80
N LEU A 319 -13.83 -22.14 -11.24
CA LEU A 319 -13.82 -23.31 -12.12
C LEU A 319 -13.38 -24.53 -11.30
N ARG A 320 -13.83 -25.73 -11.67
CA ARG A 320 -13.77 -26.93 -10.80
C ARG A 320 -12.34 -27.48 -10.61
N SER A 321 -11.65 -26.96 -9.59
CA SER A 321 -10.53 -27.55 -8.81
C SER A 321 -9.16 -27.74 -9.47
N ASN A 322 -8.12 -27.02 -8.99
CA ASN A 322 -7.13 -27.56 -8.03
C ASN A 322 -5.91 -26.64 -7.78
N SER A 323 -5.60 -26.32 -6.50
CA SER A 323 -4.27 -25.86 -6.01
C SER A 323 -3.78 -24.47 -6.54
N VAL A 324 -2.65 -23.85 -6.11
CA VAL A 324 -1.94 -23.78 -4.80
C VAL A 324 -1.22 -22.41 -4.70
N SER A 325 -0.68 -22.05 -3.52
CA SER A 325 -0.06 -20.74 -3.20
C SER A 325 1.48 -20.74 -3.15
N SER A 326 2.12 -19.60 -3.40
CA SER A 326 3.14 -19.00 -2.49
C SER A 326 3.60 -17.61 -2.99
N GLY A 327 4.19 -16.81 -2.07
CA GLY A 327 4.79 -15.51 -2.36
C GLY A 327 6.12 -15.33 -1.61
N VAL A 328 6.84 -14.22 -1.85
CA VAL A 328 8.15 -13.92 -1.24
C VAL A 328 8.30 -12.43 -0.89
N SER A 329 9.02 -12.15 0.20
CA SER A 329 9.35 -10.84 0.76
C SER A 329 10.79 -10.41 0.44
N SER A 330 11.17 -9.16 0.76
CA SER A 330 12.57 -8.79 1.02
C SER A 330 12.67 -7.47 1.80
N ASP A 331 13.63 -7.41 2.71
CA ASP A 331 13.82 -6.37 3.72
C ASP A 331 15.02 -5.44 3.40
N GLY A 332 15.22 -4.37 4.18
CA GLY A 332 16.33 -3.43 3.96
C GLY A 332 16.71 -2.56 5.17
N ALA A 333 18.02 -2.50 5.45
CA ALA A 333 18.61 -2.00 6.70
C ALA A 333 18.26 -0.55 7.12
N GLU A 334 18.45 -0.28 8.42
CA GLU A 334 17.88 0.86 9.12
C GLU A 334 18.88 1.96 9.54
N HIS A 335 18.32 3.14 9.78
CA HIS A 335 18.88 4.17 10.65
C HIS A 335 17.79 4.56 11.64
N GLY A 336 18.07 4.40 12.94
CA GLY A 336 17.21 4.86 14.02
C GLY A 336 17.63 6.22 14.58
N LEU A 337 16.94 6.65 15.63
CA LEU A 337 17.34 7.77 16.48
C LEU A 337 18.72 7.52 17.11
N SER A 338 19.44 8.59 17.45
CA SER A 338 20.57 8.50 18.38
C SER A 338 20.07 8.15 19.78
N ASP A 339 20.87 7.40 20.54
CA ASP A 339 20.47 6.85 21.85
C ASP A 339 19.87 7.87 22.81
N ASP A 340 20.35 9.11 22.80
CA ASP A 340 19.85 10.20 23.65
C ASP A 340 18.41 10.56 23.27
N HIS A 341 18.17 11.00 22.03
CA HIS A 341 16.81 11.32 21.52
C HIS A 341 15.82 10.14 21.64
N ARG A 342 16.30 8.89 21.56
CA ARG A 342 15.45 7.72 21.80
C ARG A 342 14.99 7.65 23.24
N LYS A 343 15.91 7.80 24.21
CA LYS A 343 15.58 7.82 25.64
C LYS A 343 14.66 8.99 25.97
N ASP A 344 14.88 10.16 25.38
CA ASP A 344 14.03 11.34 25.60
C ASP A 344 12.60 11.08 25.10
N ALA A 345 12.45 10.52 23.90
CA ALA A 345 11.14 10.16 23.34
C ALA A 345 10.42 9.07 24.15
N GLU A 346 11.15 8.05 24.63
CA GLU A 346 10.62 7.03 25.54
C GLU A 346 10.23 7.60 26.91
N ALA A 347 11.03 8.52 27.47
CA ALA A 347 10.77 9.15 28.77
C ALA A 347 9.55 10.07 28.73
N VAL A 348 9.41 10.89 27.67
CA VAL A 348 8.22 11.73 27.45
C VAL A 348 6.98 10.86 27.29
N GLY A 349 7.06 9.78 26.51
CA GLY A 349 5.94 8.85 26.35
C GLY A 349 5.55 8.15 27.65
N ALA A 350 6.53 7.74 28.46
CA ALA A 350 6.31 7.13 29.76
C ALA A 350 5.70 8.10 30.79
N ALA A 351 6.15 9.37 30.80
CA ALA A 351 5.60 10.40 31.67
C ALA A 351 4.12 10.66 31.36
N ILE A 352 3.77 10.86 30.08
CA ILE A 352 2.37 11.07 29.67
C ILE A 352 1.52 9.84 30.04
N VAL A 353 1.98 8.61 29.75
CA VAL A 353 1.24 7.39 30.15
C VAL A 353 1.04 7.26 31.67
N GLN A 354 1.96 7.77 32.50
CA GLN A 354 1.78 7.80 33.95
C GLN A 354 0.65 8.75 34.38
N GLU A 355 0.47 9.89 33.69
CA GLU A 355 -0.64 10.82 33.94
C GLU A 355 -2.01 10.16 33.65
N TYR A 356 -2.10 9.26 32.66
CA TYR A 356 -3.28 8.42 32.37
C TYR A 356 -3.43 7.18 33.28
N GLY A 357 -2.99 7.27 34.54
CA GLY A 357 -3.33 6.30 35.59
C GLY A 357 -2.35 5.13 35.79
N GLY A 358 -1.11 5.24 35.32
CA GLY A 358 0.05 4.41 35.71
C GLY A 358 0.05 2.92 35.32
N SER A 359 -1.11 2.31 35.10
CA SER A 359 -1.29 0.91 34.68
C SER A 359 -1.21 0.71 33.16
N GLY A 360 -1.16 1.80 32.40
CA GLY A 360 -1.20 1.80 30.94
C GLY A 360 -2.58 1.52 30.33
N LEU A 361 -3.54 0.97 31.09
CA LEU A 361 -4.91 0.68 30.63
C LEU A 361 -5.71 1.95 30.36
N GLY A 362 -5.66 2.94 31.26
CA GLY A 362 -6.41 4.20 31.14
C GLY A 362 -6.05 5.04 29.91
N PHE A 363 -4.86 4.83 29.32
CA PHE A 363 -4.46 5.46 28.06
C PHE A 363 -5.23 4.92 26.83
N PHE A 364 -5.83 3.73 26.94
CA PHE A 364 -6.59 3.06 25.87
C PHE A 364 -8.10 3.08 26.05
N ASP A 365 -8.60 3.68 27.14
CA ASP A 365 -10.02 3.94 27.26
C ASP A 365 -10.47 4.96 26.19
N ASP A 366 -11.70 4.77 25.69
CA ASP A 366 -12.33 5.68 24.71
C ASP A 366 -12.92 6.89 25.46
N GLU A 367 -12.77 8.09 24.89
CA GLU A 367 -13.76 9.18 25.04
C GLU A 367 -14.97 8.92 24.11
#